data_AF-A0A7Y8GGL2-F1
#
_entry.id   AF-A0A7Y8GGL2-F1
#
_cell.length_a   1.000
_cell.length_b   1.000
_cell.length_c   1.000
_cell.angle_alpha   90.00
_cell.angle_beta   90.00
_cell.angle_gamma   90.00
#
_symmetry.space_group_name_H-M   'P 1'
#
loop_
_entity.id
_entity.type
_entity.pdbx_description
1 polymer ?
#
loop_
_entity_poly.entity_id
_entity_poly.type
_entity_poly.pdbx_seq_one_letter_code
_entity_poly.pdbx_strand_id
1 'polypeptide(L)'
;MSPTEKVEAVRHLYESLLNAANRVLHQAKNFHISVLQLENPTYAEIAEHFRQVALLISFLADEIDDSLTGDKADEYVSCMEGIAKAIDADDAAALNEFVKQLDARPFL
;
A
#
# COMPACT_ATOMS: atom_id res chain seq x y z
N MET A 1 -2.99 23.53 9.56
CA MET A 1 -2.04 23.49 8.43
C MET A 1 -2.49 24.48 7.38
N SER A 2 -1.55 25.28 6.88
CA SER A 2 -1.70 26.07 5.66
C SER A 2 -1.87 25.15 4.44
N PRO A 3 -2.41 25.66 3.32
CA PRO A 3 -2.54 24.87 2.08
C PRO A 3 -1.21 24.25 1.62
N THR A 4 -0.10 24.99 1.71
CA THR A 4 1.24 24.49 1.33
C THR A 4 1.68 23.32 2.21
N GLU A 5 1.47 23.40 3.53
CA GLU A 5 1.78 22.30 4.45
C GLU A 5 0.94 21.04 4.15
N LYS A 6 -0.31 21.19 3.69
CA LYS A 6 -1.16 20.06 3.27
C LYS A 6 -0.62 19.39 2.01
N VAL A 7 -0.24 20.16 1.00
CA VAL A 7 0.37 19.63 -0.24
C VAL A 7 1.64 18.85 0.08
N GLU A 8 2.51 19.39 0.92
CA GLU A 8 3.74 18.71 1.33
C GLU A 8 3.47 17.44 2.14
N ALA A 9 2.50 17.47 3.05
CA ALA A 9 2.09 16.30 3.82
C ALA A 9 1.53 15.18 2.93
N VAL A 10 0.60 15.50 2.02
CA VAL A 10 0.04 14.54 1.06
C VAL A 10 1.14 13.90 0.24
N ARG A 11 2.05 14.71 -0.31
CA ARG A 11 3.19 14.22 -1.09
C ARG A 11 4.06 13.27 -0.29
N HIS A 12 4.46 13.65 0.93
CA HIS A 12 5.34 12.82 1.76
C HIS A 12 4.70 11.51 2.22
N LEU A 13 3.42 11.54 2.59
CA LEU A 13 2.68 10.35 2.97
C LEU A 13 2.50 9.41 1.77
N TYR A 14 2.16 9.96 0.60
CA TYR A 14 1.98 9.19 -0.62
C TYR A 14 3.29 8.56 -1.09
N GLU A 15 4.41 9.31 -1.11
CA GLU A 15 5.74 8.77 -1.39
C GLU A 15 6.11 7.62 -0.42
N SER A 16 5.79 7.77 0.87
CA SER A 16 6.05 6.75 1.88
C SER A 16 5.22 5.48 1.64
N LEU A 17 3.95 5.64 1.25
CA LEU A 17 3.07 4.54 0.86
C LEU A 17 3.60 3.80 -0.36
N LEU A 18 4.01 4.52 -1.42
CA LEU A 18 4.56 3.91 -2.63
C LEU A 18 5.83 3.10 -2.33
N ASN A 19 6.72 3.63 -1.50
CA ASN A 19 7.93 2.92 -1.08
C ASN A 19 7.61 1.64 -0.32
N ALA A 20 6.62 1.66 0.57
CA ALA A 20 6.19 0.49 1.30
C ALA A 20 5.51 -0.55 0.40
N ALA A 21 4.60 -0.12 -0.48
CA ALA A 21 3.94 -0.98 -1.45
C ALA A 21 4.96 -1.63 -2.40
N ASN A 22 6.00 -0.90 -2.85
CA ASN A 22 7.06 -1.45 -3.68
C ASN A 22 7.90 -2.50 -2.91
N ARG A 23 8.18 -2.24 -1.63
CA ARG A 23 8.85 -3.24 -0.78
C ARG A 23 8.02 -4.50 -0.63
N VAL A 24 6.71 -4.37 -0.35
CA VAL A 24 5.79 -5.52 -0.27
C VAL A 24 5.77 -6.30 -1.58
N LEU A 25 5.64 -5.58 -2.70
CA LEU A 25 5.68 -6.18 -4.04
C LEU A 25 6.97 -6.95 -4.29
N HIS A 26 8.11 -6.34 -3.99
CA HIS A 26 9.41 -6.97 -4.16
C HIS A 26 9.53 -8.25 -3.33
N GLN A 27 9.13 -8.23 -2.06
CA GLN A 27 9.19 -9.43 -1.23
C GLN A 27 8.25 -10.52 -1.75
N ALA A 28 7.01 -10.16 -2.06
CA ALA A 28 5.98 -11.09 -2.53
C ALA A 28 6.34 -11.74 -3.88
N LYS A 29 7.11 -11.07 -4.74
CA LYS A 29 7.61 -11.64 -6.01
C LYS A 29 8.78 -12.60 -5.84
N ASN A 30 9.60 -12.42 -4.81
CA ASN A 30 10.90 -13.09 -4.72
C ASN A 30 10.99 -14.18 -3.64
N PHE A 31 10.06 -14.20 -2.68
CA PHE A 31 10.06 -15.18 -1.60
C PHE A 31 8.84 -16.11 -1.66
N HIS A 32 9.06 -17.35 -1.24
CA HIS A 32 7.97 -18.32 -1.09
C HIS A 32 7.02 -17.88 0.04
N ILE A 33 5.73 -18.19 -0.07
CA ILE A 33 4.68 -17.78 0.88
C ILE A 33 5.00 -18.17 2.32
N SER A 34 5.57 -19.37 2.53
CA SER A 34 6.00 -19.84 3.84
C SER A 34 7.13 -19.02 4.46
N VAL A 35 7.94 -18.30 3.66
CA VAL A 35 8.95 -17.36 4.15
C VAL A 35 8.30 -16.03 4.50
N LEU A 36 7.36 -15.56 3.67
CA LEU A 36 6.63 -14.30 3.90
C LEU A 36 5.83 -14.34 5.22
N GLN A 37 5.28 -15.49 5.59
CA GLN A 37 4.57 -15.72 6.85
C GLN A 37 5.46 -15.56 8.11
N LEU A 38 6.80 -15.58 7.96
CA LEU A 38 7.74 -15.45 9.08
C LEU A 38 8.14 -14.00 9.35
N GLU A 39 7.73 -13.04 8.52
CA GLU A 39 8.07 -11.63 8.66
C GLU A 39 7.43 -11.02 9.92
N ASN A 40 8.16 -10.09 10.54
CA ASN A 40 7.71 -9.34 11.71
C ASN A 40 8.19 -7.87 11.57
N PRO A 41 7.28 -6.89 11.43
CA PRO A 41 5.82 -7.01 11.45
C PRO A 41 5.28 -7.85 10.29
N THR A 42 4.11 -8.45 10.49
CA THR A 42 3.42 -9.22 9.45
C THR A 42 2.93 -8.30 8.32
N TYR A 43 2.69 -8.86 7.14
CA TYR A 43 2.12 -8.09 6.02
C TYR A 43 0.73 -7.53 6.34
N ALA A 44 -0.06 -8.22 7.17
CA ALA A 44 -1.34 -7.72 7.66
C ALA A 44 -1.19 -6.46 8.52
N GLU A 45 -0.25 -6.47 9.47
CA GLU A 45 0.04 -5.28 10.30
C GLU A 45 0.58 -4.12 9.46
N ILE A 46 1.43 -4.41 8.47
CA ILE A 46 1.92 -3.39 7.52
C ILE A 46 0.74 -2.79 6.74
N ALA A 47 -0.13 -3.62 6.17
CA ALA A 47 -1.27 -3.16 5.38
C ALA A 47 -2.26 -2.35 6.23
N GLU A 48 -2.56 -2.78 7.46
CA GLU A 48 -3.42 -2.06 8.41
C GLU A 48 -2.86 -0.66 8.73
N HIS A 49 -1.57 -0.54 9.00
CA HIS A 49 -0.93 0.77 9.22
C HIS A 49 -1.05 1.67 7.98
N PHE A 50 -0.82 1.12 6.79
CA PHE A 50 -0.93 1.91 5.57
C PHE A 50 -2.37 2.23 5.18
N ARG A 51 -3.36 1.44 5.60
CA ARG A 51 -4.78 1.81 5.51
C ARG A 51 -5.10 3.08 6.25
N GLN A 52 -4.58 3.24 7.46
CA GLN A 52 -4.73 4.49 8.22
C GLN A 52 -4.04 5.67 7.53
N VAL A 53 -2.86 5.43 6.92
CA VAL A 53 -2.15 6.44 6.14
C VAL A 53 -2.93 6.84 4.88
N ALA A 54 -3.51 5.89 4.14
CA ALA A 54 -4.31 6.19 2.96
C ALA A 54 -5.57 7.00 3.28
N LEU A 55 -6.23 6.71 4.41
CA LEU A 55 -7.36 7.52 4.90
C LEU A 55 -6.92 8.96 5.21
N LEU A 56 -5.74 9.14 5.80
CA LEU A 56 -5.19 10.48 6.05
C LEU A 56 -4.81 11.21 4.76
N ILE A 57 -4.23 10.49 3.78
CA ILE A 57 -3.94 11.04 2.45
C ILE A 57 -5.23 11.52 1.79
N SER A 58 -6.26 10.67 1.74
CA SER A 58 -7.56 11.01 1.14
C SER A 58 -8.18 12.23 1.81
N PHE A 59 -8.23 12.27 3.14
CA PHE A 59 -8.74 13.43 3.88
C PHE A 59 -8.00 14.73 3.54
N LEU A 60 -6.65 14.71 3.52
CA LEU A 60 -5.86 15.91 3.24
C LEU A 60 -5.90 16.32 1.76
N ALA A 61 -5.98 15.34 0.85
CA ALA A 61 -6.01 15.56 -0.59
C ALA A 61 -7.33 16.20 -1.03
N ASP A 62 -8.45 15.82 -0.42
CA ASP A 62 -9.77 16.45 -0.65
C ASP A 62 -9.75 17.94 -0.27
N GLU A 63 -9.04 18.32 0.80
CA GLU A 63 -8.93 19.73 1.23
C GLU A 63 -8.06 20.61 0.32
N ILE A 64 -7.36 20.02 -0.66
CA ILE A 64 -6.51 20.71 -1.65
C ILE A 64 -6.92 20.41 -3.10
N ASP A 65 -8.15 19.93 -3.31
CA ASP A 65 -8.72 19.57 -4.62
C ASP A 65 -7.91 18.50 -5.39
N ASP A 66 -7.26 17.56 -4.69
CA ASP A 66 -6.46 16.45 -5.24
C ASP A 66 -7.00 15.06 -4.86
N SER A 67 -8.32 14.88 -4.88
CA SER A 67 -9.00 13.61 -4.54
C SER A 67 -8.42 12.38 -5.27
N LEU A 68 -7.89 12.56 -6.48
CA LEU A 68 -7.24 11.52 -7.27
C LEU A 68 -6.04 10.87 -6.55
N THR A 69 -5.26 11.64 -5.77
CA THR A 69 -4.15 11.09 -4.99
C THR A 69 -4.67 10.21 -3.84
N GLY A 70 -5.80 10.58 -3.25
CA GLY A 70 -6.52 9.76 -2.27
C GLY A 70 -6.98 8.42 -2.85
N ASP A 71 -7.64 8.46 -4.01
CA ASP A 71 -8.12 7.24 -4.70
C ASP A 71 -6.97 6.30 -5.04
N LYS A 72 -5.85 6.83 -5.56
CA LYS A 72 -4.67 6.02 -5.85
C LYS A 72 -4.07 5.41 -4.58
N ALA A 73 -4.01 6.16 -3.48
CA ALA A 73 -3.51 5.64 -2.21
C ALA A 73 -4.35 4.46 -1.72
N ASP A 74 -5.68 4.57 -1.81
CA ASP A 74 -6.61 3.48 -1.49
C ASP A 74 -6.33 2.23 -2.34
N GLU A 75 -6.14 2.41 -3.64
CA GLU A 75 -5.85 1.32 -4.56
C GLU A 75 -4.56 0.57 -4.23
N TYR A 76 -3.48 1.28 -3.87
CA TYR A 76 -2.22 0.65 -3.44
C TYR A 76 -2.39 -0.17 -2.17
N VAL A 77 -3.05 0.40 -1.16
CA VAL A 77 -3.27 -0.30 0.10
C VAL A 77 -4.18 -1.51 -0.09
N SER A 78 -5.22 -1.39 -0.91
CA SER A 78 -6.13 -2.51 -1.20
C SER A 78 -5.38 -3.70 -1.81
N CYS A 79 -4.38 -3.46 -2.67
CA CYS A 79 -3.49 -4.52 -3.15
C CYS A 79 -2.61 -5.09 -2.03
N MET A 80 -2.05 -4.25 -1.15
CA MET A 80 -1.26 -4.72 0.00
C MET A 80 -2.09 -5.60 0.95
N GLU A 81 -3.33 -5.23 1.23
CA GLU A 81 -4.26 -6.02 2.04
C GLU A 81 -4.61 -7.35 1.37
N GLY A 82 -4.79 -7.36 0.04
CA GLY A 82 -5.00 -8.58 -0.73
C GLY A 82 -3.81 -9.53 -0.64
N ILE A 83 -2.59 -8.99 -0.79
CA ILE A 83 -1.33 -9.74 -0.61
C ILE A 83 -1.24 -10.31 0.81
N ALA A 84 -1.49 -9.49 1.83
CA ALA A 84 -1.45 -9.92 3.23
C ALA A 84 -2.42 -11.06 3.52
N LYS A 85 -3.69 -10.91 3.10
CA LYS A 85 -4.73 -11.95 3.26
C LYS A 85 -4.34 -13.25 2.56
N ALA A 86 -3.75 -13.16 1.37
CA ALA A 86 -3.30 -14.34 0.63
C ALA A 86 -2.15 -15.05 1.35
N ILE A 87 -1.19 -14.29 1.90
CA ILE A 87 -0.08 -14.83 2.71
C ILE A 87 -0.62 -15.56 3.94
N ASP A 88 -1.54 -14.94 4.68
CA ASP A 88 -2.11 -15.53 5.91
C ASP A 88 -2.94 -16.79 5.61
N ALA A 89 -3.60 -16.84 4.45
CA ALA A 89 -4.40 -17.97 4.01
C ALA A 89 -3.62 -19.10 3.31
N ASP A 90 -2.30 -18.95 3.15
CA ASP A 90 -1.46 -19.83 2.32
C ASP A 90 -1.97 -19.97 0.86
N ASP A 91 -2.61 -18.92 0.34
CA ASP A 91 -3.21 -18.90 -0.99
C ASP A 91 -2.26 -18.29 -2.03
N ALA A 92 -1.41 -19.14 -2.59
CA ALA A 92 -0.45 -18.74 -3.62
C ALA A 92 -1.12 -18.21 -4.91
N ALA A 93 -2.34 -18.62 -5.22
CA ALA A 93 -3.05 -18.16 -6.41
C ALA A 93 -3.53 -16.71 -6.22
N ALA A 94 -4.18 -16.42 -5.09
CA ALA A 94 -4.58 -15.08 -4.71
C ALA A 94 -3.38 -14.15 -4.55
N LEU A 95 -2.28 -14.64 -3.95
CA LEU A 95 -1.05 -13.87 -3.80
C LEU A 95 -0.54 -13.40 -5.16
N ASN A 96 -0.44 -14.32 -6.13
CA ASN A 96 0.00 -13.99 -7.49
C ASN A 96 -0.93 -12.99 -8.20
N GLU A 97 -2.23 -13.07 -7.95
CA GLU A 97 -3.20 -12.15 -8.54
C GLU A 97 -3.02 -10.72 -8.00
N PHE A 98 -2.96 -10.56 -6.68
CA PHE A 98 -2.74 -9.24 -6.09
C PHE A 98 -1.35 -8.67 -6.38
N VAL A 99 -0.32 -9.52 -6.48
CA VAL A 99 1.02 -9.13 -6.93
C VAL A 99 0.96 -8.57 -8.35
N LYS A 100 0.26 -9.22 -9.29
CA LYS A 100 0.10 -8.71 -10.67
C LYS A 100 -0.64 -7.39 -10.72
N GLN A 101 -1.72 -7.27 -9.95
CA GLN A 101 -2.48 -6.02 -9.85
C GLN A 101 -1.61 -4.88 -9.33
N LEU A 102 -0.78 -5.14 -8.32
CA LEU A 102 0.14 -4.16 -7.78
C LEU A 102 1.27 -3.82 -8.77
N ASP A 103 1.89 -4.82 -9.41
CA ASP A 103 2.98 -4.65 -10.39
C ASP A 103 2.56 -3.87 -11.65
N ALA A 104 1.26 -3.90 -11.99
CA ALA A 104 0.71 -3.14 -13.10
C ALA A 104 0.56 -1.63 -12.81
N ARG A 105 0.78 -1.21 -11.55
CA ARG A 105 0.59 0.18 -11.11
C ARG A 105 1.90 0.98 -11.19
N PRO A 106 1.84 2.29 -11.47
CA PRO A 106 3.02 3.13 -11.60
C PRO A 106 3.58 3.55 -10.24
N PHE A 107 4.72 2.96 -9.84
CA PHE A 107 5.41 3.30 -8.58
C PHE A 107 6.24 4.58 -8.64
N LEU A 108 6.56 5.08 -9.84
CA LEU A 108 7.19 6.36 -10.17
C LEU A 108 6.77 6.76 -11.59
#